data_AF-A0A4Y2M5Z2-F1
#
_entry.id   AF-A0A4Y2M5Z2-F1
#
_cell.length_a   1.000
_cell.length_b   1.000
_cell.length_c   1.000
_cell.angle_alpha   90.00
_cell.angle_beta   90.00
_cell.angle_gamma   90.00
#
_symmetry.space_group_name_H-M   'P 1'
#
loop_
_entity.id
_entity.type
_entity.pdbx_description
1 polymer ?
#
loop_
_entity_poly.entity_id
_entity_poly.type
_entity_poly.pdbx_seq_one_letter_code
_entity_poly.pdbx_strand_id
1 'polypeptide(L)'
;MFLQRRREPGRPGHLGGVDKKLTDKEKRARLRVVKEENRRIKYVSASKSRISYEPLQEDPSSNSSENIDSENFPTLIESSEFGICKSVMRKDFITPKFVAALDRCQLSMRDSVFIFEATIDALGCNIDEFPISMPSIQRIRTEKRKECEEDIKIDFQNEEKNVVTLYWDGKILAALSARKSKEERLPIVISYGLKK
;
A
#
# COMPACT_ATOMS: atom_id res chain seq x y z
N MET A 1 1.38 -29.63 -9.36
CA MET A 1 0.03 -30.23 -9.51
C MET A 1 -1.08 -29.41 -8.87
N PHE A 2 -1.24 -29.34 -7.53
CA PHE A 2 -2.35 -28.59 -6.89
C PHE A 2 -2.40 -27.09 -7.25
N LEU A 3 -1.24 -26.41 -7.19
CA LEU A 3 -1.16 -24.97 -7.50
C LEU A 3 -1.42 -24.65 -8.98
N GLN A 4 -1.06 -25.55 -9.90
CA GLN A 4 -1.37 -25.41 -11.32
C GLN A 4 -2.88 -25.54 -11.56
N ARG A 5 -3.54 -26.53 -10.92
CA ARG A 5 -5.00 -26.72 -11.00
C ARG A 5 -5.80 -25.53 -10.46
N ARG A 6 -5.27 -24.80 -9.48
CA ARG A 6 -5.89 -23.56 -8.98
C ARG A 6 -5.98 -22.44 -10.02
N ARG A 7 -5.12 -22.47 -11.05
CA ARG A 7 -5.11 -21.50 -12.16
C ARG A 7 -6.07 -21.91 -13.29
N GLU A 8 -6.59 -23.14 -13.27
CA GLU A 8 -7.55 -23.64 -14.26
C GLU A 8 -8.97 -23.09 -13.99
N PRO A 9 -9.76 -22.79 -15.03
CA PRO A 9 -11.15 -22.36 -14.89
C PRO A 9 -11.98 -23.44 -14.18
N GLY A 10 -12.95 -23.02 -13.36
CA GLY A 10 -13.75 -23.93 -12.52
C GLY A 10 -13.16 -24.23 -11.14
N ARG A 11 -11.97 -23.70 -10.83
CA ARG A 11 -11.29 -23.85 -9.52
C ARG A 11 -11.13 -25.30 -9.03
N PRO A 12 -10.72 -26.26 -9.87
CA PRO A 12 -10.39 -27.59 -9.39
C PRO A 12 -9.25 -27.52 -8.35
N GLY A 13 -9.51 -28.01 -7.14
CA GLY A 13 -8.55 -27.94 -6.02
C GLY A 13 -8.76 -26.74 -5.06
N HIS A 14 -9.99 -26.35 -4.75
CA HIS A 14 -10.22 -25.48 -3.60
C HIS A 14 -10.01 -26.27 -2.29
N LEU A 15 -9.46 -25.61 -1.27
CA LEU A 15 -9.44 -26.18 0.08
C LEU A 15 -10.90 -26.27 0.57
N GLY A 16 -11.36 -27.46 0.91
CA GLY A 16 -12.68 -27.68 1.49
C GLY A 16 -12.75 -27.10 2.91
N GLY A 17 -13.87 -26.45 3.25
CA GLY A 17 -14.12 -25.90 4.58
C GLY A 17 -14.54 -24.43 4.56
N VAL A 18 -15.41 -24.05 5.51
CA VAL A 18 -15.91 -22.68 5.67
C VAL A 18 -14.88 -21.88 6.50
N ASP A 19 -14.34 -20.81 5.92
CA ASP A 19 -13.46 -19.87 6.62
C ASP A 19 -14.26 -19.06 7.64
N LYS A 20 -13.94 -19.19 8.93
CA LYS A 20 -14.66 -18.50 10.01
C LYS A 20 -14.55 -16.97 9.89
N LYS A 21 -13.35 -16.45 9.65
CA LYS A 21 -13.09 -15.00 9.64
C LYS A 21 -13.84 -14.32 8.49
N LEU A 22 -13.79 -14.91 7.30
CA LEU A 22 -14.53 -14.40 6.15
C LEU A 22 -16.04 -14.51 6.37
N THR A 23 -16.52 -15.65 6.87
CA THR A 23 -17.94 -15.86 7.16
C THR A 23 -18.47 -14.83 8.16
N ASP A 24 -17.72 -14.55 9.23
CA ASP A 24 -18.12 -13.57 10.25
C ASP A 24 -18.05 -12.13 9.72
N LYS A 25 -17.11 -11.84 8.82
CA LYS A 25 -17.05 -10.54 8.12
C LYS A 25 -18.26 -10.37 7.20
N GLU A 26 -18.63 -11.41 6.45
CA GLU A 26 -19.79 -11.40 5.57
C GLU A 26 -21.10 -11.30 6.35
N LYS A 27 -21.28 -12.07 7.43
CA LYS A 27 -22.42 -11.97 8.34
C LYS A 27 -22.55 -10.55 8.90
N ARG A 28 -21.45 -9.95 9.37
CA ARG A 28 -21.44 -8.56 9.84
C ARG A 28 -21.81 -7.57 8.74
N ALA A 29 -21.35 -7.78 7.50
CA ALA A 29 -21.72 -6.95 6.36
C ALA A 29 -23.21 -7.05 6.05
N ARG A 30 -23.78 -8.27 5.98
CA ARG A 30 -25.20 -8.50 5.78
C ARG A 30 -26.05 -7.85 6.89
N LEU A 31 -25.62 -7.97 8.15
CA LEU A 31 -26.30 -7.32 9.27
C LEU A 31 -26.30 -5.78 9.15
N ARG A 32 -25.22 -5.17 8.64
CA ARG A 32 -25.20 -3.71 8.38
C ARG A 32 -26.17 -3.31 7.28
N VAL A 33 -26.25 -4.09 6.20
CA VAL A 33 -27.19 -3.83 5.10
C VAL A 33 -28.63 -3.89 5.60
N VAL A 34 -28.99 -4.96 6.32
CA VAL A 34 -30.34 -5.11 6.90
C VAL A 34 -30.66 -3.98 7.89
N LYS A 35 -29.69 -3.58 8.73
CA LYS A 35 -29.88 -2.46 9.67
C LYS A 35 -30.10 -1.13 8.95
N GLU A 36 -29.37 -0.89 7.86
CA GLU A 36 -29.53 0.32 7.06
C GLU A 36 -30.88 0.35 6.32
N GLU A 37 -31.31 -0.78 5.77
CA GLU A 37 -32.63 -0.92 5.15
C GLU A 37 -33.76 -0.67 6.16
N ASN A 38 -33.66 -1.26 7.36
CA ASN A 38 -34.59 -0.98 8.45
C ASN A 38 -34.61 0.50 8.86
N ARG A 39 -33.45 1.19 8.83
CA ARG A 39 -33.36 2.63 9.07
C ARG A 39 -34.08 3.43 7.97
N ARG A 40 -33.90 3.04 6.70
CA ARG A 40 -34.59 3.66 5.55
C ARG A 40 -36.09 3.47 5.62
N ILE A 41 -36.57 2.26 5.91
CA ILE A 41 -38.00 1.96 6.07
C ILE A 41 -38.60 2.79 7.21
N LYS A 42 -37.91 2.90 8.34
CA LYS A 42 -38.34 3.74 9.47
C LYS A 42 -38.46 5.23 9.10
N TYR A 43 -37.51 5.75 8.32
CA TYR A 43 -37.57 7.13 7.86
C TYR A 43 -38.72 7.36 6.87
N VAL A 44 -38.87 6.50 5.86
CA VAL A 44 -39.94 6.60 4.86
C VAL A 44 -41.32 6.50 5.50
N SER A 45 -41.50 5.60 6.47
CA SER A 45 -42.77 5.47 7.21
C SER A 45 -43.11 6.72 8.03
N ALA A 46 -42.12 7.32 8.72
CA ALA A 46 -42.31 8.57 9.46
C ALA A 46 -42.55 9.79 8.55
N SER A 47 -41.96 9.83 7.36
CA SER A 47 -42.20 10.89 6.38
C SER A 47 -43.60 10.81 5.77
N LYS A 48 -44.11 9.59 5.57
CA LYS A 48 -45.47 9.37 5.03
C LYS A 48 -46.57 9.79 6.01
N SER A 49 -46.27 9.87 7.32
CA SER A 49 -47.19 10.40 8.33
C SER A 49 -47.16 11.93 8.47
N ARG A 50 -46.25 12.65 7.78
CA ARG A 50 -46.04 14.10 7.95
C ARG A 50 -46.49 14.94 6.74
N ILE A 51 -46.90 14.32 5.65
CA ILE A 51 -47.38 15.03 4.44
C ILE A 51 -48.88 15.30 4.58
N SER A 52 -49.20 16.35 5.35
CA SER A 52 -50.39 17.16 5.16
C SER A 52 -49.97 18.62 5.38
N TYR A 53 -50.37 19.49 4.45
CA TYR A 53 -50.21 20.96 4.37
C TYR A 53 -49.09 21.52 3.48
N GLU A 54 -49.47 22.61 2.81
CA GLU A 54 -49.06 23.21 1.52
C GLU A 54 -47.73 24.00 1.49
N PRO A 55 -47.24 24.36 0.26
CA PRO A 55 -45.97 25.05 0.02
C PRO A 55 -46.08 26.59 0.02
N LEU A 56 -45.08 27.28 0.57
CA LEU A 56 -44.89 28.73 0.40
C LEU A 56 -43.44 29.07 0.01
N GLN A 57 -43.36 30.10 -0.83
CA GLN A 57 -42.32 30.42 -1.82
C GLN A 57 -41.04 31.11 -1.28
N GLU A 58 -40.09 31.16 -2.23
CA GLU A 58 -38.73 31.72 -2.29
C GLU A 58 -38.67 33.25 -2.12
N ASP A 59 -37.49 33.78 -1.76
CA ASP A 59 -36.77 34.76 -2.60
C ASP A 59 -35.28 34.91 -2.20
N PRO A 60 -34.33 35.01 -3.16
CA PRO A 60 -32.90 35.23 -2.96
C PRO A 60 -32.49 36.70 -3.19
N SER A 61 -31.42 37.17 -2.53
CA SER A 61 -30.85 38.51 -2.78
C SER A 61 -29.32 38.46 -2.97
N SER A 62 -28.89 38.97 -4.12
CA SER A 62 -27.51 39.19 -4.60
C SER A 62 -26.98 40.60 -4.26
N ASN A 63 -25.65 40.75 -4.24
CA ASN A 63 -24.81 41.82 -4.85
C ASN A 63 -23.46 41.92 -4.11
N SER A 64 -22.31 41.56 -4.71
CA SER A 64 -21.43 42.30 -5.66
C SER A 64 -20.59 43.43 -5.03
N SER A 65 -19.25 43.37 -5.12
CA SER A 65 -18.38 44.44 -5.71
C SER A 65 -16.87 44.30 -5.37
N GLU A 66 -16.07 44.09 -6.42
CA GLU A 66 -14.88 44.84 -6.88
C GLU A 66 -13.72 45.34 -5.96
N ASN A 67 -12.52 44.83 -6.30
CA ASN A 67 -11.27 45.51 -6.74
C ASN A 67 -10.25 46.21 -5.81
N ILE A 68 -9.01 46.23 -6.37
CA ILE A 68 -7.80 47.07 -6.15
C ILE A 68 -6.76 46.45 -5.19
N ASP A 69 -5.68 45.81 -5.65
CA ASP A 69 -4.51 46.25 -6.44
C ASP A 69 -3.49 47.06 -5.63
N SER A 70 -2.26 46.54 -5.52
CA SER A 70 -1.11 47.30 -5.04
C SER A 70 0.16 46.81 -5.73
N GLU A 71 0.68 47.65 -6.62
CA GLU A 71 1.97 47.51 -7.28
C GLU A 71 3.16 47.60 -6.30
N ASN A 72 4.08 46.63 -6.44
CA ASN A 72 5.48 46.77 -6.83
C ASN A 72 6.33 47.95 -6.32
N PHE A 73 7.51 47.68 -5.73
CA PHE A 73 8.80 48.40 -5.91
C PHE A 73 9.94 47.70 -5.11
N PRO A 74 11.25 47.90 -5.43
CA PRO A 74 12.09 46.80 -5.88
C PRO A 74 13.45 46.63 -5.14
N THR A 75 14.16 45.55 -5.49
CA THR A 75 15.63 45.36 -5.51
C THR A 75 16.44 45.41 -4.21
N LEU A 76 16.92 44.24 -3.77
CA LEU A 76 18.37 44.01 -3.57
C LEU A 76 18.72 42.56 -3.94
N ILE A 77 19.14 42.41 -5.19
CA ILE A 77 19.87 41.22 -5.66
C ILE A 77 21.29 41.37 -5.11
N GLU A 78 21.59 40.68 -4.02
CA GLU A 78 22.98 40.31 -3.72
C GLU A 78 23.24 39.01 -4.49
N SER A 79 23.59 39.18 -5.77
CA SER A 79 24.08 38.10 -6.61
C SER A 79 25.45 37.69 -6.09
N SER A 80 25.46 36.82 -5.08
CA SER A 80 26.64 36.04 -4.72
C SER A 80 26.99 35.17 -5.92
N GLU A 81 28.16 35.48 -6.47
CA GLU A 81 28.84 34.84 -7.59
C GLU A 81 28.55 33.34 -7.67
N PHE A 82 27.79 32.94 -8.70
CA PHE A 82 27.58 31.54 -9.05
C PHE A 82 28.88 31.01 -9.66
N GLY A 83 29.80 30.61 -8.79
CA GLY A 83 31.09 30.05 -9.15
C GLY A 83 30.94 28.72 -9.86
N ILE A 84 31.24 28.72 -11.16
CA ILE A 84 31.81 27.64 -11.97
C ILE A 84 31.21 26.24 -11.69
N CYS A 85 30.32 25.81 -12.58
CA CYS A 85 29.88 24.41 -12.73
C CYS A 85 31.08 23.50 -13.04
N LYS A 86 31.85 23.15 -12.01
CA LYS A 86 32.72 21.97 -12.07
C LYS A 86 31.79 20.80 -12.33
N SER A 87 32.07 20.00 -13.35
CA SER A 87 31.40 18.72 -13.54
C SER A 87 31.80 17.81 -12.38
N VAL A 88 31.15 18.00 -11.23
CA VAL A 88 31.36 17.19 -10.04
C VAL A 88 30.88 15.80 -10.39
N MET A 89 31.81 14.87 -10.42
CA MET A 89 31.55 13.45 -10.64
C MET A 89 30.57 13.01 -9.56
N ARG A 90 29.30 12.80 -9.93
CA ARG A 90 28.24 12.43 -8.97
C ARG A 90 28.67 11.16 -8.25
N LYS A 91 28.69 11.20 -6.92
CA LYS A 91 29.12 10.05 -6.13
C LYS A 91 27.98 9.03 -6.05
N ASP A 92 28.28 7.78 -6.41
CA ASP A 92 27.35 6.67 -6.21
C ASP A 92 27.31 6.30 -4.72
N PHE A 93 26.34 6.85 -3.98
CA PHE A 93 26.07 6.46 -2.58
C PHE A 93 25.28 5.13 -2.47
N ILE A 94 25.01 4.51 -3.62
CA ILE A 94 24.07 3.40 -3.76
C ILE A 94 24.72 2.10 -3.27
N THR A 95 24.53 1.78 -2.00
CA THR A 95 24.97 0.51 -1.41
C THR A 95 23.76 -0.39 -1.17
N PRO A 96 23.84 -1.72 -1.39
CA PRO A 96 22.76 -2.64 -1.01
C PRO A 96 22.33 -2.50 0.45
N LYS A 97 23.30 -2.25 1.35
CA LYS A 97 23.05 -1.99 2.78
C LYS A 97 22.17 -0.76 3.01
N PHE A 98 22.33 0.28 2.20
CA PHE A 98 21.55 1.50 2.28
C PHE A 98 20.09 1.25 1.89
N VAL A 99 19.86 0.55 0.77
CA VAL A 99 18.49 0.18 0.34
C VAL A 99 17.83 -0.75 1.36
N ALA A 100 18.57 -1.70 1.93
CA ALA A 100 18.07 -2.58 2.98
C ALA A 100 17.67 -1.81 4.26
N ALA A 101 18.44 -0.78 4.64
CA ALA A 101 18.10 0.07 5.79
C ALA A 101 16.81 0.86 5.56
N LEU A 102 16.68 1.44 4.36
CA LEU A 102 15.47 2.14 3.93
C LEU A 102 14.22 1.25 3.97
N ASP A 103 14.33 0.02 3.47
CA ASP A 103 13.23 -0.94 3.42
C ASP A 103 12.85 -1.45 4.82
N ARG A 104 13.83 -1.72 5.68
CA ARG A 104 13.58 -2.13 7.08
C ARG A 104 12.88 -1.05 7.89
N CYS A 105 13.24 0.21 7.67
CA CYS A 105 12.61 1.34 8.33
C CYS A 105 11.26 1.72 7.68
N GLN A 106 10.84 1.01 6.62
CA GLN A 106 9.59 1.26 5.87
C GLN A 106 9.47 2.72 5.41
N LEU A 107 10.61 3.35 5.08
CA LEU A 107 10.64 4.77 4.75
C LEU A 107 9.95 5.03 3.42
N SER A 108 9.04 6.00 3.41
CA SER A 108 8.48 6.49 2.16
C SER A 108 9.59 7.17 1.35
N MET A 109 9.34 7.38 0.06
CA MET A 109 10.28 8.09 -0.80
C MET A 109 10.58 9.50 -0.25
N ARG A 110 9.55 10.20 0.26
CA ARG A 110 9.67 11.56 0.81
C ARG A 110 10.49 11.58 2.08
N ASP A 111 10.20 10.67 3.01
CA ASP A 111 10.93 10.59 4.28
C ASP A 111 12.39 10.23 4.05
N SER A 112 12.66 9.42 3.02
CA SER A 112 14.03 9.10 2.63
C SER A 112 14.78 10.36 2.19
N VAL A 113 14.23 11.14 1.26
CA VAL A 113 14.85 12.40 0.80
C VAL A 113 15.10 13.33 1.98
N PHE A 114 14.11 13.55 2.83
CA PHE A 114 14.19 14.44 3.97
C PHE A 114 15.29 14.03 4.97
N ILE A 115 15.36 12.74 5.32
CA ILE A 115 16.39 12.22 6.23
C ILE A 115 17.78 12.36 5.59
N PHE A 116 17.91 12.13 4.28
CA PHE A 116 19.21 12.24 3.60
C PHE A 116 19.69 13.67 3.48
N GLU A 117 18.82 14.59 3.14
CA GLU A 117 19.11 16.03 3.09
C GLU A 117 19.63 16.50 4.45
N ALA A 118 18.88 16.23 5.53
CA ALA A 118 19.28 16.59 6.89
C ALA A 118 20.61 15.92 7.32
N THR A 119 20.86 14.68 6.90
CA THR A 119 22.10 13.96 7.21
C THR A 119 23.30 14.56 6.48
N ILE A 120 23.13 14.92 5.21
CA ILE A 120 24.18 15.50 4.36
C ILE A 120 24.55 16.90 4.84
N ASP A 121 23.54 17.69 5.22
CA ASP A 121 23.71 18.99 5.84
C ASP A 121 24.48 18.89 7.16
N ALA A 122 24.11 17.93 8.02
CA ALA A 122 24.80 17.69 9.29
C ALA A 122 26.26 17.23 9.10
N LEU A 123 26.55 16.53 8.00
CA LEU A 123 27.91 16.11 7.62
C LEU A 123 28.70 17.22 6.89
N GLY A 124 28.08 18.37 6.60
CA GLY A 124 28.71 19.47 5.86
C GLY A 124 29.09 19.11 4.42
N CYS A 125 28.39 18.13 3.83
CA CYS A 125 28.60 17.73 2.45
C CYS A 125 27.70 18.52 1.51
N ASN A 126 28.13 18.74 0.27
CA ASN A 126 27.30 19.44 -0.71
C ASN A 126 26.15 18.53 -1.18
N ILE A 127 24.91 19.00 -1.08
CA ILE A 127 23.71 18.28 -1.52
C ILE A 127 23.80 17.91 -3.01
N ASP A 128 24.35 18.81 -3.85
CA ASP A 128 24.47 18.63 -5.30
C ASP A 128 25.40 17.49 -5.73
N GLU A 129 26.24 17.00 -4.82
CA GLU A 129 27.17 15.91 -5.09
C GLU A 129 26.47 14.54 -5.19
N PHE A 130 25.25 14.43 -4.64
CA PHE A 130 24.53 13.17 -4.49
C PHE A 130 23.21 13.18 -5.29
N PRO A 131 22.85 12.07 -5.98
CA PRO A 131 21.53 11.95 -6.62
C PRO A 131 20.40 11.66 -5.60
N ILE A 132 20.08 12.63 -4.72
CA ILE A 132 19.08 12.50 -3.63
C ILE A 132 17.65 12.77 -4.14
N SER A 133 17.45 13.09 -5.42
CA SER A 133 16.10 13.38 -5.91
C SER A 133 15.14 12.19 -5.72
N MET A 134 13.87 12.47 -5.44
CA MET A 134 12.79 11.47 -5.34
C MET A 134 12.84 10.39 -6.45
N PRO A 135 12.88 10.74 -7.75
CA PRO A 135 12.93 9.74 -8.82
C PRO A 135 14.25 8.96 -8.84
N SER A 136 15.37 9.58 -8.45
CA SER A 136 16.66 8.88 -8.33
C SER A 136 16.57 7.78 -7.28
N ILE A 137 16.11 8.09 -6.06
CA ILE A 137 15.97 7.09 -4.99
C ILE A 137 14.99 5.99 -5.42
N GLN A 138 13.91 6.32 -6.14
CA GLN A 138 12.93 5.33 -6.59
C GLN A 138 13.57 4.34 -7.56
N ARG A 139 14.30 4.85 -8.56
CA ARG A 139 15.02 4.03 -9.54
C ARG A 139 16.01 3.10 -8.84
N ILE A 140 16.81 3.66 -7.93
CA ILE A 140 17.80 2.94 -7.13
C ILE A 140 17.15 1.78 -6.33
N ARG A 141 16.05 2.06 -5.62
CA ARG A 141 15.34 1.02 -4.86
C ARG A 141 14.80 -0.08 -5.76
N THR A 142 14.27 0.28 -6.93
CA THR A 142 13.70 -0.68 -7.87
C THR A 142 14.77 -1.59 -8.46
N GLU A 143 15.90 -1.00 -8.85
CA GLU A 143 17.06 -1.72 -9.37
C GLU A 143 17.64 -2.69 -8.32
N LYS A 144 17.88 -2.22 -7.10
CA LYS A 144 18.41 -3.08 -6.03
C LYS A 144 17.43 -4.17 -5.58
N ARG A 145 16.12 -3.92 -5.59
CA ARG A 145 15.13 -4.98 -5.33
C ARG A 145 15.11 -6.04 -6.44
N LYS A 146 15.30 -5.64 -7.69
CA LYS A 146 15.39 -6.56 -8.82
C LYS A 146 16.65 -7.42 -8.72
N GLU A 147 17.80 -6.82 -8.42
CA GLU A 147 19.06 -7.54 -8.16
C GLU A 147 18.88 -8.56 -7.02
N CYS A 148 18.31 -8.15 -5.88
CA CYS A 148 18.02 -9.07 -4.78
C CYS A 148 17.03 -10.19 -5.17
N GLU A 149 16.04 -9.93 -6.02
CA GLU A 149 15.12 -10.97 -6.51
C GLU A 149 15.87 -11.99 -7.38
N GLU A 150 16.76 -11.54 -8.24
CA GLU A 150 17.60 -12.39 -9.09
C GLU A 150 18.55 -13.24 -8.26
N ASP A 151 19.21 -12.66 -7.26
CA ASP A 151 20.09 -13.37 -6.32
C ASP A 151 19.33 -14.47 -5.57
N ILE A 152 18.17 -14.14 -4.98
CA ILE A 152 17.31 -15.11 -4.28
C ILE A 152 16.88 -16.24 -5.22
N LYS A 153 16.56 -15.90 -6.47
CA LYS A 153 16.16 -16.89 -7.48
C LYS A 153 17.30 -17.81 -7.86
N ILE A 154 18.52 -17.29 -7.98
CA ILE A 154 19.73 -18.07 -8.29
C ILE A 154 20.06 -18.99 -7.11
N ASP A 155 20.10 -18.46 -5.89
CA ASP A 155 20.35 -19.23 -4.66
C ASP A 155 19.37 -20.40 -4.52
N PHE A 156 18.08 -20.13 -4.76
CA PHE A 156 17.03 -21.15 -4.72
C PHE A 156 17.18 -22.23 -5.82
N GLN A 157 17.75 -21.89 -6.98
CA GLN A 157 18.00 -22.87 -8.04
C GLN A 157 19.25 -23.71 -7.79
N ASN A 158 20.23 -23.17 -7.08
CA ASN A 158 21.50 -23.82 -6.75
C ASN A 158 21.35 -24.83 -5.61
N GLU A 159 20.44 -24.63 -4.66
CA GLU A 159 20.13 -25.63 -3.62
C GLU A 159 19.48 -26.89 -4.25
N GLU A 160 20.18 -28.04 -4.20
CA GLU A 160 19.79 -29.27 -4.89
C GLU A 160 18.41 -29.85 -4.48
N LYS A 161 17.46 -29.75 -5.42
CA LYS A 161 16.46 -30.73 -5.94
C LYS A 161 15.68 -31.70 -5.04
N ASN A 162 15.70 -31.61 -3.71
CA ASN A 162 14.66 -32.21 -2.86
C ASN A 162 13.74 -31.14 -2.27
N VAL A 163 13.23 -30.28 -3.16
CA VAL A 163 12.34 -29.17 -2.77
C VAL A 163 10.92 -29.71 -2.56
N VAL A 164 10.50 -29.71 -1.30
CA VAL A 164 9.11 -29.90 -0.92
C VAL A 164 8.40 -28.56 -0.99
N THR A 165 7.36 -28.43 -1.81
CA THR A 165 6.53 -27.23 -1.84
C THR A 165 5.50 -27.31 -0.72
N LEU A 166 5.67 -26.47 0.31
CA LEU A 166 4.72 -26.25 1.38
C LEU A 166 3.77 -25.10 1.00
N TYR A 167 2.49 -25.39 0.86
CA TYR A 167 1.45 -24.38 0.70
C TYR A 167 0.59 -24.33 1.96
N TRP A 168 0.43 -23.14 2.52
CA TRP A 168 -0.45 -22.86 3.63
C TRP A 168 -1.29 -21.64 3.29
N ASP A 169 -2.59 -21.71 3.55
CA ASP A 169 -3.51 -20.59 3.36
C ASP A 169 -3.84 -20.01 4.74
N GLY A 170 -4.01 -18.69 4.86
CA GLY A 170 -4.31 -18.01 6.13
C GLY A 170 -5.73 -18.27 6.66
N LYS A 171 -6.48 -19.18 6.02
CA LYS A 171 -7.87 -19.51 6.35
C LYS A 171 -7.93 -20.42 7.55
N ILE A 172 -8.50 -19.90 8.63
CA ILE A 172 -8.73 -20.69 9.84
C ILE A 172 -10.01 -21.50 9.65
N LEU A 173 -9.87 -22.83 9.70
CA LEU A 173 -10.96 -23.79 9.59
C LEU A 173 -11.54 -24.14 10.96
N ALA A 174 -12.77 -24.64 10.96
CA ALA A 174 -13.40 -25.20 12.14
C ALA A 174 -12.78 -26.53 12.59
N ALA A 175 -12.93 -26.82 13.89
CA ALA A 175 -12.57 -28.11 14.45
C ALA A 175 -13.41 -29.22 13.80
N LEU A 176 -12.81 -30.39 13.54
CA LEU A 176 -13.52 -31.54 12.95
C LEU A 176 -14.54 -32.16 13.90
N SER A 177 -14.38 -31.96 15.20
CA SER A 177 -15.25 -32.52 16.22
C SER A 177 -15.94 -31.40 16.99
N ALA A 178 -17.26 -31.53 17.17
CA ALA A 178 -18.06 -30.61 17.98
C ALA A 178 -17.58 -30.52 19.44
N ARG A 179 -16.92 -31.57 19.96
CA ARG A 179 -16.37 -31.60 21.32
C ARG A 179 -15.09 -30.78 21.49
N LYS A 180 -14.45 -30.36 20.40
CA LYS A 180 -13.16 -29.64 20.38
C LYS A 180 -13.30 -28.23 19.80
N SER A 181 -14.34 -27.50 20.21
CA SER A 181 -14.68 -26.16 19.69
C SER A 181 -13.61 -25.08 19.86
N LYS A 182 -12.59 -25.33 20.70
CA LYS A 182 -11.45 -24.43 20.94
C LYS A 182 -10.24 -24.67 20.02
N GLU A 183 -10.27 -25.68 19.16
CA GLU A 183 -9.17 -25.95 18.22
C GLU A 183 -9.34 -25.14 16.92
N GLU A 184 -8.35 -24.31 16.60
CA GLU A 184 -8.21 -23.66 15.29
C GLU A 184 -7.29 -24.49 14.39
N ARG A 185 -7.66 -24.66 13.12
CA ARG A 185 -6.90 -25.48 12.17
C ARG A 185 -6.47 -24.63 10.98
N LEU A 186 -5.21 -24.76 10.59
CA LEU A 186 -4.68 -24.16 9.38
C LEU A 186 -4.51 -25.25 8.30
N PRO A 187 -5.11 -25.10 7.11
CA PRO A 187 -4.93 -26.05 6.04
C PRO A 187 -3.52 -25.92 5.46
N ILE A 188 -2.77 -27.02 5.53
CA ILE A 188 -1.43 -27.15 4.99
C ILE A 188 -1.48 -28.22 3.90
N VAL A 189 -0.94 -27.90 2.72
CA VAL A 189 -0.79 -28.81 1.59
C VAL A 189 0.69 -28.94 1.29
N ILE A 190 1.18 -30.17 1.30
CA ILE A 190 2.56 -30.50 0.99
C ILE A 190 2.55 -31.21 -0.36
N SER A 191 3.34 -30.73 -1.31
CA SER A 191 3.58 -31.45 -2.55
C SER A 191 5.07 -31.63 -2.78
N TYR A 192 5.48 -32.86 -3.07
CA TYR A 192 6.82 -33.19 -3.50
C TYR A 192 6.82 -33.39 -5.02
N GLY A 193 7.84 -32.85 -5.69
CA GLY A 193 8.08 -33.11 -7.11
C GLY A 193 9.33 -33.96 -7.23
N LEU A 194 9.19 -35.23 -7.60
CA LEU A 194 10.32 -36.00 -8.12
C LEU A 194 10.68 -35.39 -9.48
N LYS A 195 11.79 -34.64 -9.56
CA LYS A 195 12.38 -34.31 -10.86
C LYS A 195 12.91 -35.64 -11.43
N LYS A 196 12.29 -36.14 -12.50
CA LYS A 196 12.89 -37.16 -13.36
C LYS A 196 14.15 -36.62 -14.01
#